data_AF-A0A0C2C713-F1
#
_entry.id   AF-A0A0C2C713-F1
#
_cell.length_a   1.000
_cell.length_b   1.000
_cell.length_c   1.000
_cell.angle_alpha   90.00
_cell.angle_beta   90.00
_cell.angle_gamma   90.00
#
_symmetry.space_group_name_H-M   'P 1'
#
loop_
_entity.id
_entity.type
_entity.pdbx_description
1 polymer ?
#
loop_
_entity_poly.entity_id
_entity_poly.type
_entity_poly.pdbx_seq_one_letter_code
_entity_poly.pdbx_strand_id
1 'polypeptide(L)'
;MIAVVESRKGHIAGKSKKSEGQFSMAEFIKKQEASSVPSTSHMPQLGYGLRAGQDVSLATRNANAAKAQGIAAQKHLDVLEQREKVETFVTECMSVKDVKVVTCKKCDYTAQKQSELCKSEGHTVKYTTAEKRFFKCGACHKRTVVFSMLPTKPCKHCAANEWVRVAMKDERKVKLENEQLLLRGEERKFVNA
;
A
#
# COMPACT_ATOMS: atom_id res chain seq x y z
N MET A 1 40.36 25.43 -26.92
CA MET A 1 41.73 24.88 -27.00
C MET A 1 42.16 24.50 -25.59
N ILE A 2 42.50 23.21 -25.39
CA ILE A 2 43.48 22.66 -24.40
C ILE A 2 43.06 22.83 -22.91
N ALA A 3 43.00 21.82 -22.03
CA ALA A 3 43.95 20.74 -21.82
C ALA A 3 43.29 19.46 -21.27
N VAL A 4 43.72 18.32 -21.85
CA VAL A 4 43.65 16.97 -21.28
C VAL A 4 44.81 16.84 -20.28
N VAL A 5 44.54 16.33 -19.08
CA VAL A 5 45.59 15.95 -18.11
C VAL A 5 45.76 14.44 -18.15
N GLU A 6 46.83 13.99 -18.82
CA GLU A 6 47.39 12.65 -18.71
C GLU A 6 48.18 12.51 -17.39
N SER A 7 48.09 11.34 -16.75
CA SER A 7 48.95 10.98 -15.62
C SER A 7 49.58 9.59 -15.80
N ARG A 8 50.82 9.66 -16.32
CA ARG A 8 52.05 9.01 -15.86
C ARG A 8 52.03 7.50 -15.51
N LYS A 9 52.75 6.77 -16.38
CA LYS A 9 53.41 5.46 -16.16
C LYS A 9 54.30 5.48 -14.90
N GLY A 10 54.19 4.42 -14.11
CA GLY A 10 55.21 3.95 -13.17
C GLY A 10 55.56 2.49 -13.47
N HIS A 11 56.79 2.26 -13.92
CA HIS A 11 57.40 0.93 -14.06
C HIS A 11 58.24 0.68 -12.81
N ILE A 12 58.04 -0.46 -12.13
CA ILE A 12 59.00 -0.95 -11.14
C ILE A 12 59.34 -2.39 -11.52
N ALA A 13 60.62 -2.61 -11.78
CA ALA A 13 61.22 -3.90 -12.08
C ALA A 13 61.62 -4.60 -10.78
N GLY A 14 61.22 -5.87 -10.65
CA GLY A 14 61.70 -6.78 -9.63
C GLY A 14 61.99 -8.15 -10.25
N LYS A 15 63.27 -8.50 -10.38
CA LYS A 15 63.75 -9.84 -10.75
C LYS A 15 63.58 -10.80 -9.57
N SER A 16 63.18 -12.06 -9.83
CA SER A 16 63.96 -13.23 -9.39
C SER A 16 63.39 -14.59 -9.85
N LYS A 17 64.32 -15.37 -10.42
CA LYS A 17 64.51 -16.83 -10.36
C LYS A 17 63.64 -17.76 -11.22
N LYS A 18 64.36 -18.76 -11.75
CA LYS A 18 64.04 -19.74 -12.79
C LYS A 18 64.04 -21.12 -12.11
N SER A 19 63.02 -21.92 -12.35
CA SER A 19 63.00 -23.40 -12.22
C SER A 19 61.77 -23.89 -13.00
N GLU A 20 61.97 -24.42 -14.21
CA GLU A 20 61.99 -25.86 -14.52
C GLU A 20 60.62 -26.54 -14.46
N GLY A 21 60.20 -27.10 -15.61
CA GLY A 21 59.08 -28.03 -15.73
C GLY A 21 57.80 -27.48 -16.40
N GLN A 22 57.84 -27.18 -17.70
CA GLN A 22 56.59 -27.08 -18.49
C GLN A 22 56.07 -28.50 -18.78
N PHE A 23 55.08 -28.96 -18.02
CA PHE A 23 54.23 -30.07 -18.46
C PHE A 23 53.14 -29.48 -19.37
N SER A 24 53.18 -29.84 -20.66
CA SER A 24 52.18 -29.40 -21.64
C SER A 24 50.87 -30.16 -21.43
N MET A 25 49.77 -29.42 -21.30
CA MET A 25 48.40 -29.96 -21.18
C MET A 25 48.05 -30.97 -22.30
N ALA A 26 48.73 -30.86 -23.46
CA ALA A 26 48.55 -31.77 -24.60
C ALA A 26 49.04 -33.21 -24.33
N GLU A 27 50.01 -33.43 -23.42
CA GLU A 27 50.47 -34.77 -23.06
C GLU A 27 49.52 -35.47 -22.07
N PHE A 28 48.79 -34.71 -21.24
CA PHE A 28 47.82 -35.28 -20.30
C PHE A 28 46.57 -35.83 -21.03
N ILE A 29 46.12 -35.13 -22.08
CA ILE A 29 44.95 -35.53 -22.87
C ILE A 29 45.22 -36.83 -23.64
N LYS A 30 46.42 -36.99 -24.22
CA LYS A 30 46.82 -38.22 -24.92
C LYS A 30 46.87 -39.46 -24.01
N LYS A 31 47.06 -39.29 -22.71
CA LYS A 31 47.17 -40.41 -21.74
C LYS A 31 45.80 -40.94 -21.27
N GLN A 32 44.71 -40.22 -21.56
CA GLN A 32 43.34 -40.64 -21.20
C GLN A 32 42.69 -41.56 -22.26
N GLU A 33 43.23 -41.61 -23.49
CA GLU A 33 42.59 -42.34 -24.59
C GLU A 33 43.03 -43.80 -24.73
N ALA A 34 43.89 -44.31 -23.83
CA ALA A 34 44.38 -45.69 -23.86
C ALA A 34 44.14 -46.43 -22.53
N SER A 35 42.87 -46.57 -22.13
CA SER A 35 42.48 -47.64 -21.19
C SER A 35 41.02 -48.05 -21.44
N SER A 36 40.84 -49.15 -22.16
CA SER A 36 39.56 -49.84 -22.27
C SER A 36 39.28 -50.63 -20.98
N VAL A 37 38.25 -50.23 -20.24
CA VAL A 37 37.64 -51.05 -19.18
C VAL A 37 36.15 -51.17 -19.50
N PRO A 38 35.57 -52.38 -19.53
CA PRO A 38 34.15 -52.52 -19.82
C PRO A 38 33.34 -52.11 -18.59
N SER A 39 32.73 -50.93 -18.61
CA SER A 39 31.78 -50.49 -17.57
C SER A 39 30.39 -51.03 -17.88
N THR A 40 29.88 -51.94 -17.07
CA THR A 40 28.44 -52.22 -17.04
C THR A 40 27.75 -51.03 -16.38
N SER A 41 27.22 -50.10 -17.17
CA SER A 41 26.43 -48.98 -16.66
C SER A 41 25.00 -49.46 -16.38
N HIS A 42 24.66 -49.67 -15.11
CA HIS A 42 23.24 -49.65 -14.72
C HIS A 42 22.77 -48.19 -14.78
N MET A 43 22.26 -47.79 -15.93
CA MET A 43 21.68 -46.48 -16.16
C MET A 43 20.27 -46.46 -15.52
N PRO A 44 20.01 -45.66 -14.47
CA PRO A 44 18.64 -45.50 -14.01
C PRO A 44 17.85 -44.82 -15.13
N GLN A 45 16.80 -45.47 -15.61
CA GLN A 45 15.88 -44.91 -16.58
C GLN A 45 15.22 -43.68 -15.92
N LEU A 46 15.64 -42.48 -16.32
CA LEU A 46 14.91 -41.26 -15.99
C LEU A 46 13.52 -41.38 -16.60
N GLY A 47 12.50 -41.40 -15.74
CA GLY A 47 11.12 -41.64 -16.11
C GLY A 47 10.64 -40.73 -17.24
N TYR A 48 9.67 -41.24 -18.00
CA TYR A 48 9.01 -40.59 -19.13
C TYR A 48 8.40 -39.25 -18.71
N GLY A 49 9.16 -38.16 -18.90
CA GLY A 49 8.83 -36.86 -18.33
C GLY A 49 8.72 -35.70 -19.31
N LEU A 50 9.28 -35.80 -20.53
CA LEU A 50 9.07 -34.81 -21.60
C LEU A 50 9.05 -35.53 -22.95
N ARG A 51 7.99 -35.32 -23.72
CA ARG A 51 7.95 -35.72 -25.13
C ARG A 51 9.03 -34.92 -25.87
N ALA A 52 9.79 -35.58 -26.74
CA ALA A 52 10.82 -34.94 -27.54
C ALA A 52 10.24 -33.71 -28.27
N GLY A 53 10.77 -32.52 -27.97
CA GLY A 53 10.37 -31.26 -28.61
C GLY A 53 9.78 -30.15 -27.72
N GLN A 54 9.72 -30.31 -26.40
CA GLN A 54 9.33 -29.21 -25.49
C GLN A 54 10.53 -28.61 -24.75
N ASP A 55 11.13 -27.58 -25.34
CA ASP A 55 12.11 -26.74 -24.66
C ASP A 55 11.40 -25.78 -23.70
N VAL A 56 11.45 -26.10 -22.43
CA VAL A 56 10.93 -25.23 -21.38
C VAL A 56 11.99 -24.17 -21.06
N SER A 57 11.87 -22.98 -21.63
CA SER A 57 12.78 -21.88 -21.27
C SER A 57 12.41 -21.28 -19.91
N LEU A 58 13.31 -21.43 -18.92
CA LEU A 58 13.15 -20.82 -17.60
C LEU A 58 12.99 -19.29 -17.68
N ALA A 59 13.65 -18.65 -18.66
CA ALA A 59 13.54 -17.21 -18.89
C ALA A 59 12.09 -16.76 -19.20
N THR A 60 11.36 -17.52 -20.04
CA THR A 60 9.96 -17.21 -20.35
C THR A 60 9.06 -17.45 -19.14
N ARG A 61 9.33 -18.49 -18.33
CA ARG A 61 8.61 -18.72 -17.07
C ARG A 61 8.82 -17.61 -16.05
N ASN A 62 10.07 -17.16 -15.88
CA ASN A 62 10.41 -16.06 -14.98
C ASN A 62 9.79 -14.73 -15.45
N ALA A 63 9.82 -14.45 -16.75
CA ALA A 63 9.16 -13.27 -17.32
C ALA A 63 7.64 -13.32 -17.14
N ASN A 64 7.01 -14.49 -17.30
CA ASN A 64 5.58 -14.66 -17.07
C ASN A 64 5.21 -14.54 -15.58
N ALA A 65 6.05 -15.06 -14.68
CA ALA A 65 5.88 -14.89 -13.23
C ALA A 65 6.02 -13.43 -12.81
N ALA A 66 7.01 -12.71 -13.33
CA ALA A 66 7.19 -11.27 -13.09
C ALA A 66 6.00 -10.46 -13.63
N LYS A 67 5.50 -10.78 -14.83
CA LYS A 67 4.28 -10.17 -15.39
C LYS A 67 3.05 -10.45 -14.51
N ALA A 68 2.88 -11.68 -14.03
CA ALA A 68 1.76 -12.04 -13.16
C ALA A 68 1.83 -11.30 -11.82
N GLN A 69 3.02 -11.18 -11.22
CA GLN A 69 3.25 -10.37 -10.02
C GLN A 69 2.96 -8.88 -10.27
N GLY A 70 3.40 -8.34 -11.41
CA GLY A 70 3.12 -6.95 -11.80
C GLY A 70 1.62 -6.68 -11.95
N ILE A 71 0.87 -7.60 -12.57
CA ILE A 71 -0.60 -7.48 -12.71
C ILE A 71 -1.28 -7.55 -11.33
N ALA A 72 -0.84 -8.44 -10.45
CA ALA A 72 -1.39 -8.55 -9.10
C ALA A 72 -1.11 -7.29 -8.27
N ALA A 73 0.11 -6.74 -8.36
CA ALA A 73 0.49 -5.49 -7.72
C ALA A 73 -0.35 -4.31 -8.26
N GLN A 74 -0.52 -4.20 -9.58
CA GLN A 74 -1.32 -3.13 -10.17
C GLN A 74 -2.77 -3.16 -9.68
N LYS A 75 -3.41 -4.34 -9.68
CA LYS A 75 -4.78 -4.48 -9.14
C LYS A 75 -4.88 -4.06 -7.68
N HIS A 76 -3.85 -4.36 -6.88
CA HIS A 76 -3.82 -3.94 -5.48
C HIS A 76 -3.71 -2.41 -5.37
N LEU A 77 -2.81 -1.80 -6.13
CA LEU A 77 -2.63 -0.35 -6.16
C LEU A 77 -3.90 0.37 -6.63
N ASP A 78 -4.60 -0.13 -7.65
CA ASP A 78 -5.84 0.45 -8.14
C ASP A 78 -6.93 0.49 -7.04
N VAL A 79 -7.01 -0.57 -6.22
CA VAL A 79 -7.94 -0.62 -5.08
C VAL A 79 -7.54 0.37 -3.99
N LEU A 80 -6.25 0.53 -3.72
CA LEU A 80 -5.75 1.51 -2.76
C LEU A 80 -6.02 2.94 -3.22
N GLU A 81 -5.79 3.24 -4.51
CA GLU A 81 -6.02 4.54 -5.10
C GLU A 81 -7.52 4.93 -5.05
N GLN A 82 -8.42 3.98 -5.32
CA GLN A 82 -9.86 4.20 -5.16
C GLN A 82 -10.25 4.51 -3.71
N ARG A 83 -9.63 3.82 -2.73
CA ARG A 83 -9.85 4.09 -1.31
C ARG A 83 -9.36 5.48 -0.93
N GLU A 84 -8.17 5.86 -1.38
CA GLU A 84 -7.58 7.17 -1.13
C GLU A 84 -8.45 8.29 -1.71
N LYS A 85 -8.91 8.16 -2.96
CA LYS A 85 -9.83 9.13 -3.60
C LYS A 85 -11.07 9.40 -2.76
N VAL A 86 -11.66 8.36 -2.17
CA VAL A 86 -12.82 8.50 -1.29
C VAL A 86 -12.44 9.17 0.03
N GLU A 87 -11.32 8.79 0.63
CA GLU A 87 -10.86 9.39 1.90
C GLU A 87 -10.55 10.88 1.76
N THR A 88 -9.84 11.27 0.70
CA THR A 88 -9.55 12.67 0.36
C THR A 88 -10.84 13.44 0.13
N PHE A 89 -11.75 12.92 -0.70
CA PHE A 89 -13.04 13.57 -0.97
C PHE A 89 -13.84 13.83 0.32
N VAL A 90 -13.96 12.83 1.20
CA VAL A 90 -14.76 12.95 2.42
C VAL A 90 -14.11 13.91 3.44
N THR A 91 -12.79 14.04 3.42
CA THR A 91 -12.03 14.94 4.29
C THR A 91 -12.07 16.39 3.79
N GLU A 92 -12.13 16.60 2.48
CA GLU A 92 -12.17 17.94 1.87
C GLU A 92 -13.59 18.50 1.74
N CYS A 93 -14.59 17.62 1.56
CA CYS A 93 -15.97 18.05 1.32
C CYS A 93 -16.62 18.68 2.55
N MET A 94 -16.77 20.01 2.53
CA MET A 94 -17.46 20.79 3.58
C MET A 94 -18.99 20.70 3.51
N SER A 95 -19.54 20.41 2.33
CA SER A 95 -20.97 20.24 2.13
C SER A 95 -21.25 19.33 0.94
N VAL A 96 -22.41 18.67 0.97
CA VAL A 96 -22.91 17.85 -0.14
C VAL A 96 -24.14 18.54 -0.71
N LYS A 97 -24.05 18.97 -1.97
CA LYS A 97 -25.14 19.63 -2.69
C LYS A 97 -26.17 18.61 -3.18
N ASP A 98 -27.36 19.09 -3.49
CA ASP A 98 -28.43 18.33 -4.17
C ASP A 98 -28.88 17.03 -3.47
N VAL A 99 -28.91 17.06 -2.13
CA VAL A 99 -29.41 15.93 -1.36
C VAL A 99 -30.94 15.98 -1.30
N LYS A 100 -31.59 14.87 -1.67
CA LYS A 100 -33.04 14.71 -1.47
C LYS A 100 -33.35 14.65 0.02
N VAL A 101 -34.18 15.59 0.47
CA VAL A 101 -34.63 15.72 1.86
C VAL A 101 -36.15 15.75 1.93
N VAL A 102 -36.65 15.40 3.11
CA VAL A 102 -38.05 15.36 3.46
C VAL A 102 -38.30 16.42 4.53
N THR A 103 -39.27 17.29 4.27
CA THR A 103 -39.77 18.27 5.24
C THR A 103 -41.19 17.91 5.62
N CYS A 104 -41.43 17.71 6.92
CA CYS A 104 -42.77 17.41 7.43
C CYS A 104 -43.57 18.71 7.62
N LYS A 105 -44.81 18.77 7.11
CA LYS A 105 -45.68 19.95 7.24
C LYS A 105 -46.32 20.12 8.62
N LYS A 106 -46.38 19.06 9.42
CA LYS A 106 -46.97 19.09 10.77
C LYS A 106 -45.93 19.36 11.87
N CYS A 107 -44.72 18.85 11.69
CA CYS A 107 -43.64 18.94 12.69
C CYS A 107 -42.53 19.92 12.31
N ASP A 108 -42.56 20.47 11.10
CA ASP A 108 -41.60 21.44 10.55
C ASP A 108 -40.11 21.07 10.72
N TYR A 109 -39.79 19.77 10.69
CA TYR A 109 -38.41 19.30 10.61
C TYR A 109 -38.04 18.97 9.17
N THR A 110 -36.75 19.08 8.88
CA THR A 110 -36.13 18.66 7.62
C THR A 110 -35.09 17.58 7.90
N ALA A 111 -35.23 16.43 7.24
CA ALA A 111 -34.31 15.29 7.39
C ALA A 111 -34.12 14.56 6.06
N GLN A 112 -33.07 13.75 5.93
CA GLN A 112 -32.83 12.95 4.71
C GLN A 112 -33.90 11.88 4.49
N LYS A 113 -34.50 11.37 5.58
CA LYS A 113 -35.57 10.38 5.58
C LYS A 113 -36.66 10.85 6.53
N GLN A 114 -37.92 10.55 6.21
CA GLN A 114 -39.04 10.77 7.12
C GLN A 114 -38.85 9.93 8.39
N SER A 115 -39.07 10.55 9.56
CA SER A 115 -39.03 9.86 10.85
C SER A 115 -40.10 8.77 10.92
N GLU A 116 -39.82 7.72 11.68
CA GLU A 116 -40.75 6.59 11.86
C GLU A 116 -42.06 7.03 12.51
N LEU A 117 -41.98 7.90 13.53
CA LEU A 117 -43.15 8.48 14.19
C LEU A 117 -44.05 9.24 13.20
N CYS A 118 -43.47 10.05 12.31
CA CYS A 118 -44.25 10.77 11.31
C CYS A 118 -44.81 9.86 10.22
N LYS A 119 -44.27 8.66 10.03
CA LYS A 119 -44.85 7.66 9.14
C LYS A 119 -46.03 6.96 9.81
N SER A 120 -45.89 6.55 11.08
CA SER A 120 -46.97 5.89 11.82
C SER A 120 -48.18 6.81 12.04
N GLU A 121 -47.94 8.10 12.28
CA GLU A 121 -49.00 9.12 12.46
C GLU A 121 -49.55 9.67 11.13
N GLY A 122 -49.04 9.21 9.98
CA GLY A 122 -49.54 9.62 8.66
C GLY A 122 -49.34 11.12 8.36
N HIS A 123 -48.18 11.68 8.72
CA HIS A 123 -47.91 13.10 8.48
C HIS A 123 -47.65 13.41 7.00
N THR A 124 -48.21 14.51 6.51
CA THR A 124 -47.93 15.01 5.17
C THR A 124 -46.52 15.56 5.09
N VAL A 125 -45.75 15.09 4.11
CA VAL A 125 -44.36 15.49 3.88
C VAL A 125 -44.15 16.07 2.48
N LYS A 126 -43.16 16.94 2.35
CA LYS A 126 -42.70 17.52 1.08
C LYS A 126 -41.27 17.05 0.81
N TYR A 127 -41.01 16.58 -0.41
CA TYR A 127 -39.67 16.25 -0.87
C TYR A 127 -39.04 17.49 -1.52
N THR A 128 -37.84 17.85 -1.09
CA THR A 128 -37.07 18.97 -1.65
C THR A 128 -35.61 18.57 -1.79
N THR A 129 -34.83 19.30 -2.58
CA THR A 129 -33.37 19.18 -2.61
C THR A 129 -32.76 20.26 -1.73
N ALA A 130 -31.77 19.89 -0.92
CA ALA A 130 -31.09 20.80 -0.01
C ALA A 130 -29.59 20.47 0.09
N GLU A 131 -28.82 21.44 0.58
CA GLU A 131 -27.40 21.26 0.86
C GLU A 131 -27.22 20.65 2.26
N LYS A 132 -26.51 19.51 2.33
CA LYS A 132 -26.16 18.84 3.57
C LYS A 132 -24.86 19.41 4.11
N ARG A 133 -24.90 20.01 5.29
CA ARG A 133 -23.76 20.67 5.94
C ARG A 133 -23.37 19.94 7.21
N PHE A 134 -22.07 19.95 7.54
CA PHE A 134 -21.51 19.25 8.68
C PHE A 134 -20.98 20.24 9.72
N PHE A 135 -21.32 19.97 10.98
CA PHE A 135 -20.92 20.79 12.13
C PHE A 135 -20.40 19.92 13.26
N LYS A 136 -19.50 20.45 14.07
CA LYS A 136 -19.10 19.90 15.37
C LYS A 136 -19.40 20.91 16.46
N CYS A 137 -19.75 20.41 17.64
CA CYS A 137 -19.87 21.27 18.81
C CYS A 137 -18.47 21.75 19.27
N GLY A 138 -18.34 23.02 19.62
CA GLY A 138 -17.10 23.58 20.18
C GLY A 138 -16.74 22.93 21.52
N ALA A 139 -17.72 22.82 22.42
CA ALA A 139 -17.50 22.32 23.78
C ALA A 139 -17.29 20.80 23.92
N CYS A 140 -18.09 19.98 23.22
CA CYS A 140 -18.03 18.51 23.38
C CYS A 140 -17.58 17.75 22.12
N HIS A 141 -17.25 18.47 21.05
CA HIS A 141 -16.83 17.91 19.75
C HIS A 141 -17.81 16.92 19.10
N LYS A 142 -19.05 16.83 19.60
CA LYS A 142 -20.08 16.00 18.99
C LYS A 142 -20.49 16.57 17.63
N ARG A 143 -20.47 15.72 16.61
CA ARG A 143 -20.84 16.06 15.24
C ARG A 143 -22.36 16.05 15.04
N THR A 144 -22.85 17.00 14.25
CA THR A 144 -24.25 17.13 13.85
C THR A 144 -24.33 17.52 12.38
N VAL A 145 -25.37 17.03 11.71
CA VAL A 145 -25.65 17.33 10.29
C VAL A 145 -26.91 18.16 10.21
N VAL A 146 -26.88 19.19 9.38
CA VAL A 146 -28.00 20.13 9.23
C VAL A 146 -28.16 20.51 7.76
N PHE A 147 -29.41 20.75 7.35
CA PHE A 147 -29.79 21.17 5.98
C PHE A 147 -30.07 22.67 5.87
N SER A 148 -30.13 23.38 7.00
CA SER A 148 -30.15 24.84 7.09
C SER A 148 -28.73 25.41 7.13
N MET A 149 -28.62 26.75 7.07
CA MET A 149 -27.33 27.44 7.05
C MET A 149 -26.46 27.16 8.29
N LEU A 150 -27.11 27.08 9.47
CA LEU A 150 -26.54 26.84 10.79
C LEU A 150 -27.52 25.95 11.60
N PRO A 151 -27.04 25.13 12.57
CA PRO A 151 -27.92 24.45 13.51
C PRO A 151 -28.74 25.44 14.35
N THR A 152 -30.06 25.29 14.36
CA THR A 152 -30.98 26.11 15.17
C THR A 152 -31.17 25.58 16.58
N LYS A 153 -30.87 24.29 16.82
CA LYS A 153 -31.02 23.64 18.13
C LYS A 153 -29.66 23.56 18.84
N PRO A 154 -29.63 23.67 20.18
CA PRO A 154 -28.42 23.46 20.95
C PRO A 154 -27.89 22.03 20.83
N CYS A 155 -26.63 21.83 21.21
CA CYS A 155 -26.02 20.52 21.21
C CYS A 155 -26.79 19.55 22.13
N LYS A 156 -27.21 18.40 21.59
CA LYS A 156 -28.00 17.41 22.34
C LYS A 156 -27.26 16.83 23.56
N HIS A 157 -25.93 16.91 23.58
CA HIS A 157 -25.11 16.31 24.63
C HIS A 157 -24.74 17.28 25.76
N CYS A 158 -24.42 18.54 25.43
CA CYS A 158 -23.92 19.52 26.42
C CYS A 158 -24.74 20.82 26.45
N ALA A 159 -25.81 20.93 25.66
CA ALA A 159 -26.65 22.13 25.52
C ALA A 159 -25.95 23.42 25.05
N ALA A 160 -24.64 23.38 24.76
CA ALA A 160 -23.92 24.51 24.19
C ALA A 160 -24.41 24.84 22.78
N ASN A 161 -24.41 26.14 22.44
CA ASN A 161 -24.78 26.67 21.13
C ASN A 161 -23.59 27.02 20.24
N GLU A 162 -22.39 26.56 20.62
CA GLU A 162 -21.17 26.79 19.85
C GLU A 162 -21.01 25.70 18.77
N TRP A 163 -21.17 26.10 17.51
CA TRP A 163 -21.09 25.22 16.34
C TRP A 163 -19.98 25.64 15.40
N VAL A 164 -19.07 24.71 15.11
CA VAL A 164 -17.96 24.91 14.17
C VAL A 164 -18.25 24.10 12.91
N ARG A 165 -18.17 24.73 11.74
CA ARG A 165 -18.31 24.05 10.45
C ARG A 165 -17.10 23.13 10.22
N VAL A 166 -17.35 21.93 9.71
CA VAL A 166 -16.33 20.91 9.45
C VAL A 166 -16.56 20.19 8.12
N ALA A 167 -15.55 19.45 7.68
CA ALA A 167 -15.66 18.46 6.62
C ALA A 167 -16.69 17.38 6.92
N MET A 168 -17.01 16.53 5.93
CA MET A 168 -17.88 15.37 6.10
C MET A 168 -17.33 14.36 7.13
N LYS A 169 -16.02 14.11 7.14
CA LYS A 169 -15.32 13.30 8.15
C LYS A 169 -14.01 13.98 8.53
N ASP A 170 -13.55 13.71 9.75
CA ASP A 170 -12.24 14.17 10.19
C ASP A 170 -11.14 13.26 9.62
N GLU A 171 -9.95 13.82 9.44
CA GLU A 171 -8.76 13.09 8.98
C GLU A 171 -8.51 11.87 9.85
N ARG A 172 -8.22 10.73 9.19
CA ARG A 172 -7.85 9.51 9.88
C ARG A 172 -6.45 9.70 10.48
N LYS A 173 -6.39 9.82 11.80
CA LYS A 173 -5.11 9.75 12.53
C LYS A 173 -4.69 8.28 12.65
N VAL A 174 -3.75 7.85 11.82
CA VAL A 174 -3.10 6.55 11.95
C VAL A 174 -1.90 6.74 12.87
N LYS A 175 -1.89 6.03 14.01
CA LYS A 175 -0.69 5.99 14.85
C LYS A 175 0.31 5.08 14.14
N LEU A 176 1.46 5.62 13.77
CA LEU A 176 2.53 4.81 13.19
C LEU A 176 3.16 3.95 14.29
N GLU A 177 3.66 2.76 13.94
CA GLU A 177 4.33 1.87 14.90
C GLU A 177 5.50 2.57 15.61
N ASN A 178 6.20 3.47 14.90
CA ASN A 178 7.29 4.27 15.45
C ASN A 178 6.85 5.25 16.55
N GLU A 179 5.59 5.69 16.56
CA GLU A 179 5.05 6.57 17.61
C GLU A 179 4.75 5.82 18.91
N GLN A 180 4.66 4.48 18.85
CA GLN A 180 4.46 3.62 20.01
C GLN A 180 5.80 3.16 20.63
N LEU A 181 6.91 3.44 19.96
CA LEU A 181 8.24 3.15 20.49
C LEU A 181 8.62 4.20 21.54
N LEU A 182 9.03 3.73 22.71
CA LEU A 182 9.63 4.58 23.72
C LEU A 182 11.02 4.99 23.24
N LEU A 183 11.25 6.29 23.02
CA LEU A 183 12.54 6.86 22.60
C LEU A 183 13.73 6.40 23.46
N ARG A 184 13.49 6.05 24.73
CA ARG A 184 14.50 5.60 25.71
C ARG A 184 14.36 4.11 26.10
N GLY A 185 13.34 3.40 25.60
CA GLY A 185 12.99 2.05 26.08
C GLY A 185 12.27 2.06 27.43
N GLU A 186 12.06 0.87 28.00
CA GLU A 186 11.38 0.68 29.28
C GLU A 186 12.39 0.81 30.44
N GLU A 187 12.29 1.88 31.23
CA GLU A 187 13.13 2.07 32.41
C GLU A 187 12.71 1.09 33.53
N ARG A 188 13.51 0.05 33.77
CA ARG A 188 13.28 -0.89 34.87
C ARG A 188 13.80 -0.31 36.18
N LYS A 189 13.00 -0.43 37.25
CA LYS A 189 13.43 -0.11 38.61
C LYS A 189 14.54 -1.06 39.03
N PHE A 190 15.55 -0.52 39.72
CA PHE A 190 16.68 -1.29 40.25
C PHE A 190 16.17 -2.33 41.25
N VAL A 191 16.61 -3.58 41.13
CA VAL A 191 16.03 -4.72 41.86
C VAL A 191 16.50 -4.82 43.33
N ASN A 192 17.37 -3.92 43.78
CA ASN A 192 17.89 -3.92 45.15
C ASN A 192 17.79 -2.51 45.76
N ALA A 193 16.61 -2.15 46.25
CA ALA A 193 16.38 -1.04 47.17
C ALA A 193 15.80 -1.59 48.47
#